data_AF-A0A6L5XWB3-F1
#
_entry.id   AF-A0A6L5XWB3-F1
#
_cell.length_a   1.000
_cell.length_b   1.000
_cell.length_c   1.000
_cell.angle_alpha   90.00
_cell.angle_beta   90.00
_cell.angle_gamma   90.00
#
_symmetry.space_group_name_H-M   'P 1'
#
loop_
_entity.id
_entity.type
_entity.pdbx_description
1 polymer ?
#
loop_
_entity_poly.entity_id
_entity_poly.type
_entity_poly.pdbx_seq_one_letter_code
_entity_poly.pdbx_strand_id
1 'polypeptide(L)'
;MAQHIIGYCPVCNEKLIATKLSCRTCGLELSNEFSLNKFSFLKEEDLLFIELFIQYNGNLKELQKQLKLSYPAVKKRLHVIQVTLGLKPPVDTPNLPEPAIRELPIYKNDSLVIQKIKSQLNMANGLVKLTLPKGTDFYIYYEEYGNGLCATNLPSNRILHWSVFDQTITLLQQKNGRAIKGNAMKGKLGSNDLPFDSVEGYIAANTYHAQKGDSCLRMISTVAAILEWTGLCINGYGYIELIEH
;
A
#
# COMPACT_ATOMS: atom_id res chain seq x y z
N MET A 1 -33.05 -15.66 -32.20
CA MET A 1 -32.62 -14.95 -30.97
C MET A 1 -32.19 -16.02 -29.98
N ALA A 2 -30.94 -15.99 -29.51
CA ALA A 2 -30.48 -16.95 -28.53
C ALA A 2 -31.07 -16.58 -27.17
N GLN A 3 -31.85 -17.48 -26.57
CA GLN A 3 -32.38 -17.30 -25.23
C GLN A 3 -31.27 -17.64 -24.24
N HIS A 4 -30.95 -16.73 -23.33
CA HIS A 4 -29.96 -16.98 -22.29
C HIS A 4 -30.48 -18.05 -21.32
N ILE A 5 -29.59 -18.97 -20.94
CA ILE A 5 -29.91 -19.99 -19.94
C ILE A 5 -30.15 -19.29 -18.60
N ILE A 6 -31.29 -19.56 -17.96
CA ILE A 6 -31.57 -19.12 -16.59
C ILE A 6 -31.00 -20.14 -15.59
N GLY A 7 -30.35 -19.66 -14.53
CA GLY A 7 -29.75 -20.51 -13.50
C GLY A 7 -30.70 -20.93 -12.37
N TYR A 8 -31.84 -20.26 -12.22
CA TYR A 8 -32.81 -20.48 -11.13
C TYR A 8 -34.20 -20.82 -11.66
N CYS A 9 -34.89 -21.69 -10.94
CA CYS A 9 -36.27 -22.07 -11.24
C CYS A 9 -37.20 -20.87 -10.98
N PRO A 10 -38.02 -20.42 -11.95
CA PRO A 10 -38.91 -19.28 -11.76
C PRO A 10 -40.07 -19.55 -10.78
N VAL A 11 -40.28 -20.81 -10.38
CA VAL A 11 -41.35 -21.22 -9.46
C VAL A 11 -40.86 -21.29 -8.02
N CYS A 12 -39.73 -21.96 -7.77
CA CYS A 12 -39.24 -22.20 -6.40
C CYS A 12 -37.89 -21.54 -6.09
N ASN A 13 -37.27 -20.88 -7.07
CA ASN A 13 -35.96 -20.24 -6.95
C ASN A 13 -34.79 -21.19 -6.59
N GLU A 14 -34.98 -22.50 -6.76
CA GLU A 14 -33.90 -23.49 -6.65
C GLU A 14 -32.99 -23.48 -7.89
N LYS A 15 -31.75 -23.96 -7.73
CA LYS A 15 -30.77 -24.01 -8.83
C LYS A 15 -31.21 -25.02 -9.90
N LEU A 16 -31.23 -24.58 -11.14
CA LEU A 16 -31.46 -25.45 -12.29
C LEU A 16 -30.19 -26.24 -12.65
N ILE A 17 -30.42 -27.46 -13.13
CA ILE A 17 -29.39 -28.32 -13.72
C ILE A 17 -29.65 -28.47 -15.21
N ALA A 18 -28.59 -28.64 -16.00
CA ALA A 18 -28.74 -29.04 -17.39
C ALA A 18 -28.80 -30.57 -17.45
N THR A 19 -29.82 -31.13 -18.10
CA THR A 19 -30.01 -32.59 -18.20
C THR A 19 -29.64 -33.17 -19.57
N LYS A 20 -29.52 -32.30 -20.58
CA LYS A 20 -29.23 -32.68 -21.96
C LYS A 20 -28.40 -31.62 -22.68
N LEU A 21 -27.32 -32.03 -23.35
CA LEU A 21 -26.48 -31.19 -24.21
C LEU A 21 -26.46 -31.81 -25.63
N SER A 22 -26.70 -31.00 -26.66
CA SER A 22 -26.72 -31.47 -28.05
C SER A 22 -25.73 -30.68 -28.91
N CYS A 23 -24.83 -31.39 -29.61
CA CYS A 23 -23.93 -30.80 -30.59
C CYS A 23 -24.63 -30.66 -31.95
N ARG A 24 -24.74 -29.42 -32.46
CA ARG A 24 -25.37 -29.16 -33.76
C ARG A 24 -24.53 -29.62 -34.96
N THR A 25 -23.23 -29.88 -34.77
CA THR A 25 -22.31 -30.22 -35.87
C THR A 25 -22.22 -31.72 -36.11
N CYS A 26 -22.08 -32.53 -35.05
CA CYS A 26 -21.92 -33.98 -35.17
C CYS A 26 -23.12 -34.78 -34.65
N GLY A 27 -24.16 -34.12 -34.11
CA GLY A 27 -25.36 -34.78 -33.60
C GLY A 27 -25.18 -35.49 -32.26
N LEU A 28 -24.01 -35.39 -31.62
CA LEU A 28 -23.77 -35.97 -30.30
C LEU A 28 -24.76 -35.41 -29.27
N GLU A 29 -25.42 -36.31 -28.53
CA GLU A 29 -26.26 -35.98 -27.38
C GLU A 29 -25.66 -36.56 -26.11
N LEU A 30 -25.47 -35.69 -25.11
CA LEU A 30 -25.03 -36.08 -23.77
C LEU A 30 -26.19 -35.86 -22.81
N SER A 31 -26.66 -36.94 -22.19
CA SER A 31 -27.74 -36.92 -21.19
C SER A 31 -27.17 -37.30 -19.83
N ASN A 32 -27.08 -36.33 -18.93
CA ASN A 32 -26.58 -36.49 -17.56
C ASN A 32 -27.00 -35.28 -16.72
N GLU A 33 -26.84 -35.34 -15.40
CA GLU A 33 -27.01 -34.17 -14.53
C GLU A 33 -25.75 -33.29 -14.57
N PHE A 34 -25.82 -32.19 -15.31
CA PHE A 34 -24.75 -31.21 -15.42
C PHE A 34 -25.04 -29.99 -14.55
N SER A 35 -24.09 -29.60 -13.70
CA SER A 35 -24.14 -28.33 -12.99
C SER A 35 -23.84 -27.17 -13.94
N LEU A 36 -24.65 -26.12 -13.88
CA LEU A 36 -24.33 -24.85 -14.56
C LEU A 36 -23.10 -24.20 -13.93
N ASN A 37 -22.42 -23.33 -14.69
CA ASN A 37 -21.25 -22.64 -14.17
C ASN A 37 -21.65 -21.57 -13.14
N LYS A 38 -20.70 -21.13 -12.32
CA LYS A 38 -20.94 -20.13 -11.25
C LYS A 38 -21.50 -18.79 -11.74
N PHE A 39 -21.24 -18.40 -13.00
CA PHE A 39 -21.75 -17.15 -13.59
C PHE A 39 -23.21 -17.27 -14.04
N SER A 40 -23.69 -18.49 -14.33
CA SER A 40 -25.11 -18.74 -14.66
C SER A 40 -26.07 -18.40 -13.52
N PHE A 41 -25.55 -18.21 -12.31
CA PHE A 41 -26.31 -17.86 -11.11
C PHE A 41 -26.19 -16.38 -10.72
N LEU A 42 -25.53 -15.55 -11.54
CA LEU A 42 -25.47 -14.12 -11.33
C LEU A 42 -26.74 -13.45 -11.88
N LYS A 43 -27.09 -12.29 -11.29
CA LYS A 43 -28.15 -11.43 -11.84
C LYS A 43 -27.68 -10.81 -13.17
N GLU A 44 -28.59 -10.51 -14.07
CA GLU A 44 -28.27 -9.82 -15.35
C GLU A 44 -27.45 -8.54 -15.11
N GLU A 45 -27.85 -7.81 -14.08
CA GLU A 45 -27.20 -6.63 -13.56
C GLU A 45 -25.72 -6.84 -13.17
N ASP A 46 -25.38 -8.01 -12.63
CA ASP A 46 -24.02 -8.38 -12.23
C ASP A 46 -23.20 -8.90 -13.43
N LEU A 47 -23.85 -9.60 -14.37
CA LEU A 47 -23.23 -10.00 -15.64
C LEU A 47 -22.81 -8.78 -16.46
N LEU A 48 -23.70 -7.78 -16.61
CA LEU A 48 -23.39 -6.52 -17.26
C LEU A 48 -22.22 -5.79 -16.58
N PHE A 49 -22.17 -5.81 -15.25
CA PHE A 49 -21.04 -5.23 -14.51
C PHE A 49 -19.72 -5.91 -14.88
N ILE A 50 -19.69 -7.24 -14.97
CA ILE A 50 -18.49 -8.00 -15.32
C ILE A 50 -18.06 -7.71 -16.76
N GLU A 51 -18.99 -7.65 -17.71
CA GLU A 51 -18.71 -7.31 -19.11
C GLU A 51 -18.05 -5.94 -19.22
N LEU A 52 -18.63 -4.92 -18.58
CA LEU A 52 -18.06 -3.58 -18.53
C LEU A 52 -16.70 -3.56 -17.81
N PHE A 53 -16.57 -4.32 -16.71
CA PHE A 53 -15.32 -4.44 -15.97
C PHE A 53 -14.18 -4.94 -16.87
N ILE A 54 -14.44 -5.96 -17.68
CA ILE A 54 -13.48 -6.51 -18.64
C ILE A 54 -13.22 -5.52 -19.78
N GLN A 55 -14.27 -4.92 -20.36
CA GLN A 55 -14.17 -3.95 -21.45
C GLN A 55 -13.28 -2.74 -21.08
N TYR A 56 -13.35 -2.27 -19.84
CA TYR A 56 -12.54 -1.14 -19.33
C TYR A 56 -11.27 -1.58 -18.60
N ASN A 57 -10.80 -2.81 -18.79
CA ASN A 57 -9.56 -3.33 -18.18
C ASN A 57 -9.50 -3.15 -16.65
N GLY A 58 -10.64 -3.30 -15.97
CA GLY A 58 -10.75 -3.13 -14.52
C GLY A 58 -10.69 -1.69 -14.01
N ASN A 59 -10.77 -0.68 -14.89
CA ASN A 59 -10.74 0.72 -14.47
C ASN A 59 -12.06 1.14 -13.78
N LEU A 60 -12.08 1.09 -12.44
CA LEU A 60 -13.24 1.42 -11.63
C LEU A 60 -13.75 2.87 -11.80
N LYS A 61 -12.90 3.82 -12.20
CA LYS A 61 -13.31 5.21 -12.46
C LYS A 61 -14.12 5.32 -13.75
N GLU A 62 -13.75 4.57 -14.78
CA GLU A 62 -14.53 4.52 -16.02
C GLU A 62 -15.84 3.77 -15.79
N LEU A 63 -15.84 2.66 -15.03
CA LEU A 63 -17.07 1.98 -14.63
C LEU A 63 -18.01 2.88 -13.84
N GLN A 64 -17.47 3.70 -12.93
CA GLN A 64 -18.25 4.67 -12.17
C GLN A 64 -19.02 5.62 -13.10
N LYS A 65 -18.36 6.14 -14.15
CA LYS A 65 -18.99 7.03 -15.14
C LYS A 65 -20.07 6.29 -15.94
N GLN A 66 -19.77 5.09 -16.43
CA GLN A 66 -20.69 4.32 -17.27
C GLN A 66 -21.93 3.87 -16.50
N LEU A 67 -21.76 3.38 -15.28
CA LEU A 67 -22.85 2.91 -14.43
C LEU A 67 -23.58 4.04 -13.69
N LYS A 68 -23.09 5.29 -13.78
CA LYS A 68 -23.61 6.46 -13.05
C LYS A 68 -23.75 6.21 -11.54
N LEU A 69 -22.82 5.45 -10.98
CA LEU A 69 -22.75 5.12 -9.55
C LEU A 69 -21.69 5.97 -8.84
N SER A 70 -21.70 5.99 -7.51
CA SER A 70 -20.57 6.50 -6.73
C SER A 70 -19.44 5.48 -6.70
N TYR A 71 -18.20 5.93 -6.53
CA TYR A 71 -17.04 5.03 -6.41
C TYR A 71 -17.22 3.96 -5.32
N PRO A 72 -17.75 4.28 -4.11
CA PRO A 72 -18.06 3.27 -3.10
C PRO A 72 -19.09 2.24 -3.56
N ALA A 73 -20.12 2.65 -4.31
CA ALA A 73 -21.15 1.75 -4.81
C ALA A 73 -20.60 0.77 -5.86
N VAL A 74 -19.70 1.23 -6.75
CA VAL A 74 -18.99 0.37 -7.71
C VAL A 74 -18.14 -0.67 -6.97
N LYS A 75 -17.36 -0.25 -5.96
CA LYS A 75 -16.53 -1.16 -5.16
C LYS A 75 -17.38 -2.18 -4.41
N LYS A 76 -18.49 -1.74 -3.79
CA LYS A 76 -19.45 -2.63 -3.10
C LYS A 76 -20.03 -3.67 -4.06
N ARG A 77 -20.40 -3.27 -5.28
CA ARG A 77 -20.96 -4.19 -6.27
C ARG A 77 -19.96 -5.23 -6.74
N LEU A 78 -18.72 -4.83 -7.03
CA LEU A 78 -17.62 -5.76 -7.34
C LEU A 78 -17.44 -6.79 -6.21
N HIS A 79 -17.47 -6.33 -4.95
CA HIS A 79 -17.34 -7.20 -3.79
C HIS A 79 -18.49 -8.22 -3.69
N VAL A 80 -19.74 -7.79 -3.88
CA VAL A 80 -20.91 -8.69 -3.89
C VAL A 80 -20.76 -9.77 -4.97
N ILE A 81 -20.30 -9.40 -6.17
CA ILE A 81 -20.06 -10.35 -7.27
C ILE A 81 -18.97 -11.35 -6.91
N GLN A 82 -17.86 -10.90 -6.31
CA GLN A 82 -16.77 -11.78 -5.87
C GLN A 82 -17.26 -12.81 -4.86
N VAL A 83 -18.01 -12.37 -3.84
CA VAL A 83 -18.61 -13.25 -2.83
C VAL A 83 -19.57 -14.25 -3.47
N THR A 84 -20.42 -13.80 -4.39
CA THR A 84 -21.41 -14.65 -5.08
C THR A 84 -20.74 -15.72 -5.94
N LEU A 85 -19.61 -15.38 -6.59
CA LEU A 85 -18.81 -16.32 -7.37
C LEU A 85 -17.92 -17.26 -6.52
N GLY A 86 -18.01 -17.17 -5.18
CA GLY A 86 -17.13 -17.92 -4.27
C GLY A 86 -15.66 -17.54 -4.43
N LEU A 87 -15.38 -16.39 -5.04
CA LEU A 87 -14.03 -15.86 -5.15
C LEU A 87 -13.70 -15.26 -3.78
N LYS A 88 -12.57 -15.66 -3.21
CA LYS A 88 -11.96 -14.87 -2.14
C LYS A 88 -11.36 -13.66 -2.84
N PRO A 89 -11.95 -12.46 -2.76
CA PRO A 89 -11.18 -11.28 -3.12
C PRO A 89 -9.88 -11.34 -2.31
N PRO A 90 -8.73 -10.93 -2.87
CA PRO A 90 -7.63 -10.55 -2.00
C PRO A 90 -8.25 -9.59 -0.99
N VAL A 91 -8.21 -9.99 0.29
CA VAL A 91 -8.82 -9.23 1.36
C VAL A 91 -8.32 -7.80 1.19
N ASP A 92 -9.15 -6.80 1.45
CA ASP A 92 -8.72 -5.41 1.66
C ASP A 92 -7.79 -5.32 2.92
N THR A 93 -7.00 -6.35 3.23
CA THR A 93 -5.69 -6.18 3.84
C THR A 93 -4.88 -5.40 2.81
N PRO A 94 -4.49 -4.13 3.07
CA PRO A 94 -3.41 -3.54 2.29
C PRO A 94 -2.32 -4.60 2.22
N ASN A 95 -1.90 -4.99 1.00
CA ASN A 95 -0.90 -6.03 0.73
C ASN A 95 0.14 -5.99 1.85
N LEU A 96 -0.04 -6.83 2.87
CA LEU A 96 0.72 -6.66 4.10
C LEU A 96 2.14 -7.00 3.67
N PRO A 97 3.12 -6.10 3.84
CA PRO A 97 4.46 -6.42 3.39
C PRO A 97 4.89 -7.73 4.03
N GLU A 98 5.40 -8.63 3.22
CA GLU A 98 6.04 -9.85 3.71
C GLU A 98 7.54 -9.60 3.70
N PRO A 99 8.12 -9.10 4.80
CA PRO A 99 9.54 -8.79 4.81
C PRO A 99 10.35 -10.08 4.77
N ALA A 100 11.37 -10.09 3.90
CA ALA A 100 12.33 -11.17 3.79
C ALA A 100 13.14 -11.35 5.09
N ILE A 101 13.40 -10.25 5.80
CA ILE A 101 14.10 -10.22 7.08
C ILE A 101 13.12 -9.92 8.20
N ARG A 102 13.07 -10.81 9.20
CA ARG A 102 12.24 -10.66 10.40
C ARG A 102 12.99 -10.07 11.59
N GLU A 103 14.31 -10.25 11.61
CA GLU A 103 15.17 -9.82 12.68
C GLU A 103 16.55 -9.44 12.11
N LEU A 104 17.15 -8.36 12.62
CA LEU A 104 18.56 -8.04 12.39
C LEU A 104 19.34 -8.04 13.70
N PRO A 105 20.62 -8.47 13.68
CA PRO A 105 21.49 -8.31 14.84
C PRO A 105 21.69 -6.84 15.19
N ILE A 106 21.72 -6.57 16.49
CA ILE A 106 22.04 -5.26 17.06
C ILE A 106 23.50 -5.30 17.51
N TYR A 107 24.34 -4.47 16.90
CA TYR A 107 25.75 -4.41 17.22
C TYR A 107 26.04 -3.29 18.22
N LYS A 108 27.05 -3.47 19.06
CA LYS A 108 27.45 -2.48 20.07
C LYS A 108 27.86 -1.13 19.46
N ASN A 109 28.35 -1.14 18.22
CA ASN A 109 28.77 0.05 17.47
C ASN A 109 27.65 0.68 16.63
N ASP A 110 26.44 0.10 16.59
CA ASP A 110 25.27 0.79 16.03
C ASP A 110 25.02 2.06 16.86
N SER A 111 24.58 3.14 16.23
CA SER A 111 24.17 4.34 16.98
C SER A 111 22.92 4.06 17.82
N LEU A 112 22.64 4.89 18.82
CA LEU A 112 21.47 4.72 19.70
C LEU A 112 20.15 4.66 18.91
N VAL A 113 20.01 5.48 17.87
CA VAL A 113 18.79 5.49 17.04
C VAL A 113 18.64 4.18 16.26
N ILE A 114 19.73 3.64 15.71
CA ILE A 114 19.71 2.37 14.98
C ILE A 114 19.44 1.20 15.93
N GLN A 115 20.06 1.19 17.11
CA GLN A 115 19.78 0.18 18.15
C GLN A 115 18.31 0.17 18.55
N LYS A 116 17.70 1.35 18.77
CA LYS A 116 16.28 1.45 19.10
C LYS A 116 15.37 0.99 17.97
N ILE A 117 15.63 1.42 16.72
CA ILE A 117 14.84 1.00 15.56
C ILE A 117 14.91 -0.53 15.42
N LYS A 118 16.11 -1.11 15.44
CA LYS A 118 16.28 -2.56 15.31
C LYS A 118 15.60 -3.31 16.45
N SER A 119 15.78 -2.86 17.70
CA SER A 119 15.18 -3.51 18.88
C SER A 119 13.65 -3.55 18.78
N GLN A 120 13.03 -2.42 18.50
CA GLN A 120 11.57 -2.34 18.40
C GLN A 120 11.01 -3.11 17.19
N LEU A 121 11.72 -3.10 16.06
CA LEU A 121 11.27 -3.80 14.86
C LEU A 121 11.46 -5.32 14.98
N ASN A 122 12.55 -5.78 15.60
CA ASN A 122 12.76 -7.18 15.98
C ASN A 122 11.63 -7.67 16.91
N MET A 123 11.28 -6.89 17.94
CA MET A 123 10.15 -7.21 18.85
C MET A 123 8.81 -7.28 18.12
N ALA A 124 8.66 -6.55 17.01
CA ALA A 124 7.48 -6.57 16.14
C ALA A 124 7.56 -7.61 15.01
N ASN A 125 8.49 -8.58 15.08
CA ASN A 125 8.69 -9.60 14.06
C ASN A 125 8.94 -9.02 12.65
N GLY A 126 9.74 -7.95 12.60
CA GLY A 126 10.26 -7.35 11.36
C GLY A 126 9.30 -6.41 10.63
N LEU A 127 8.09 -6.17 11.16
CA LEU A 127 7.06 -5.38 10.50
C LEU A 127 6.24 -4.59 11.53
N VAL A 128 6.14 -3.28 11.36
CA VAL A 128 5.29 -2.44 12.22
C VAL A 128 4.46 -1.47 11.40
N LYS A 129 3.23 -1.23 11.86
CA LYS A 129 2.33 -0.22 11.32
C LYS A 129 2.52 1.09 12.07
N LEU A 130 2.76 2.17 11.34
CA LEU A 130 2.84 3.54 11.84
C LEU A 130 1.72 4.38 11.25
N THR A 131 1.34 5.45 11.95
CA THR A 131 0.28 6.37 11.52
C THR A 131 0.86 7.78 11.46
N LEU A 132 0.73 8.44 10.29
CA LEU A 132 1.10 9.85 10.15
C LEU A 132 0.11 10.75 10.90
N PRO A 133 0.49 11.98 11.31
CA PRO A 133 -0.40 12.91 12.01
C PRO A 133 -1.74 13.21 11.32
N LYS A 134 -1.82 13.00 10.00
CA LYS A 134 -3.05 13.16 9.20
C LYS A 134 -3.93 11.89 9.12
N GLY A 135 -3.63 10.86 9.94
CA GLY A 135 -4.38 9.61 10.00
C GLY A 135 -4.08 8.61 8.88
N THR A 136 -3.00 8.81 8.12
CA THR A 136 -2.60 7.88 7.06
C THR A 136 -1.67 6.81 7.64
N ASP A 137 -2.10 5.55 7.57
CA ASP A 137 -1.30 4.40 8.00
C ASP A 137 -0.30 3.98 6.92
N PHE A 138 0.87 3.50 7.36
CA PHE A 138 1.87 2.87 6.52
C PHE A 138 2.65 1.83 7.33
N TYR A 139 3.35 0.93 6.65
CA TYR A 139 4.20 -0.06 7.30
C TYR A 139 5.66 0.25 7.05
N ILE A 140 6.50 -0.04 8.04
CA ILE A 140 7.95 -0.12 7.88
C ILE A 140 8.42 -1.54 8.15
N TYR A 141 9.48 -1.93 7.46
CA TYR A 141 10.09 -3.24 7.57
C TYR A 141 11.55 -3.19 7.11
N TYR A 142 12.33 -4.23 7.44
CA TYR A 142 13.70 -4.32 6.98
C TYR A 142 13.81 -4.41 5.47
N GLU A 143 14.78 -3.68 4.93
CA GLU A 143 15.22 -3.88 3.55
C GLU A 143 15.85 -5.28 3.37
N GLU A 144 15.76 -5.86 2.17
CA GLU A 144 16.05 -7.29 1.92
C GLU A 144 17.50 -7.71 2.19
N TYR A 145 18.45 -6.77 2.18
CA TYR A 145 19.86 -7.01 2.54
C TYR A 145 20.23 -6.40 3.90
N GLY A 146 19.27 -5.87 4.65
CA GLY A 146 19.49 -5.30 5.98
C GLY A 146 20.21 -3.95 5.99
N ASN A 147 20.25 -3.23 4.85
CA ASN A 147 20.96 -1.95 4.73
C ASN A 147 20.16 -0.74 5.25
N GLY A 148 18.94 -0.97 5.72
CA GLY A 148 18.02 0.07 6.16
C GLY A 148 16.59 -0.43 6.28
N LEU A 149 15.66 0.47 6.01
CA LEU A 149 14.23 0.20 6.06
C LEU A 149 13.54 0.49 4.72
N CYS A 150 12.49 -0.26 4.46
CA CYS A 150 11.47 0.06 3.46
C CYS A 150 10.23 0.63 4.16
N ALA A 151 9.48 1.49 3.45
CA ALA A 151 8.23 2.05 3.95
C ALA A 151 7.17 2.07 2.86
N THR A 152 5.95 1.59 3.16
CA THR A 152 4.89 1.44 2.14
C THR A 152 4.30 2.76 1.63
N ASN A 153 4.60 3.87 2.30
CA ASN A 153 4.22 5.22 1.84
C ASN A 153 5.29 5.88 0.95
N LEU A 154 6.39 5.18 0.68
CA LEU A 154 7.43 5.57 -0.27
C LEU A 154 7.38 4.65 -1.52
N PRO A 155 7.96 5.06 -2.65
CA PRO A 155 8.12 4.18 -3.80
C PRO A 155 8.85 2.88 -3.42
N SER A 156 8.49 1.75 -4.04
CA SER A 156 9.02 0.42 -3.69
C SER A 156 10.55 0.28 -3.87
N ASN A 157 11.15 1.08 -4.74
CA ASN A 157 12.60 1.17 -4.93
C ASN A 157 13.28 2.17 -3.98
N ARG A 158 12.61 2.55 -2.88
CA ARG A 158 13.12 3.50 -1.90
C ARG A 158 13.53 2.82 -0.61
N ILE A 159 14.83 2.91 -0.36
CA ILE A 159 15.47 2.44 0.86
C ILE A 159 15.78 3.67 1.72
N LEU A 160 15.38 3.60 2.99
CA LEU A 160 15.86 4.50 4.02
C LEU A 160 17.11 3.87 4.65
N HIS A 161 18.27 4.18 4.09
CA HIS A 161 19.55 3.71 4.63
C HIS A 161 19.70 4.12 6.10
N TRP A 162 20.43 3.32 6.90
CA TRP A 162 20.68 3.64 8.30
C TRP A 162 21.25 5.06 8.51
N SER A 163 22.11 5.50 7.58
CA SER A 163 22.67 6.85 7.56
C SER A 163 21.61 7.97 7.55
N VAL A 164 20.42 7.75 7.01
CA VAL A 164 19.32 8.73 7.06
C VAL A 164 18.99 9.10 8.50
N PHE A 165 18.94 8.11 9.40
CA PHE A 165 18.62 8.33 10.82
C PHE A 165 19.80 8.92 11.56
N ASP A 166 21.01 8.40 11.34
CA ASP A 166 22.24 8.94 11.96
C ASP A 166 22.47 10.42 11.60
N GLN A 167 22.32 10.76 10.32
CA GLN A 167 22.46 12.14 9.84
C GLN A 167 21.35 13.05 10.39
N THR A 168 20.13 12.51 10.60
CA THR A 168 19.06 13.29 11.24
C THR A 168 19.40 13.61 12.69
N ILE A 169 19.83 12.62 13.49
CA ILE A 169 20.22 12.84 14.88
C ILE A 169 21.42 13.79 14.96
N THR A 170 22.40 13.64 14.07
CA THR A 170 23.58 14.53 13.98
C THR A 170 23.16 15.97 13.74
N LEU A 171 22.27 16.23 12.79
CA LEU A 171 21.75 17.58 12.54
C LEU A 171 21.01 18.13 13.76
N LEU A 172 20.16 17.33 14.40
CA LEU A 172 19.41 17.77 15.57
C LEU A 172 20.34 18.18 16.70
N GLN A 173 21.38 17.39 16.98
CA GLN A 173 22.42 17.73 17.97
C GLN A 173 23.17 19.01 17.60
N GLN A 174 23.54 19.20 16.33
CA GLN A 174 24.17 20.44 15.84
C GLN A 174 23.26 21.68 16.00
N LYS A 175 21.93 21.49 16.02
CA LYS A 175 20.94 22.55 16.12
C LYS A 175 20.30 22.63 17.51
N ASN A 176 21.05 22.29 18.56
CA ASN A 176 20.61 22.34 19.95
C ASN A 176 19.29 21.59 20.19
N GLY A 177 19.15 20.43 19.55
CA GLY A 177 18.03 19.53 19.75
C GLY A 177 16.89 19.64 18.74
N ARG A 178 16.81 20.69 17.93
CA ARG A 178 15.64 20.95 17.07
C ARG A 178 16.01 21.45 15.68
N ALA A 179 15.38 20.88 14.65
CA ALA A 179 15.54 21.31 13.26
C ALA A 179 14.21 21.32 12.50
N ILE A 180 14.08 22.23 11.53
CA ILE A 180 12.92 22.24 10.63
C ILE A 180 12.96 21.04 9.70
N LYS A 181 11.78 20.55 9.29
CA LYS A 181 11.64 19.39 8.41
C LYS A 181 12.18 19.61 7.00
N GLY A 182 11.95 20.80 6.43
CA GLY A 182 12.16 21.06 5.01
C GLY A 182 11.00 20.55 4.16
N ASN A 183 10.93 21.01 2.90
CA ASN A 183 9.85 20.66 1.98
C ASN A 183 10.33 20.50 0.53
N ALA A 184 10.77 19.30 0.18
CA ALA A 184 11.21 18.96 -1.17
C ALA A 184 10.10 19.02 -2.24
N MET A 185 8.82 19.15 -1.86
CA MET A 185 7.75 19.41 -2.83
C MET A 185 7.69 20.86 -3.30
N LYS A 186 8.10 21.80 -2.44
CA LYS A 186 7.97 23.24 -2.71
C LYS A 186 9.25 23.87 -3.24
N GLY A 187 10.39 23.20 -3.09
CA GLY A 187 11.67 23.74 -3.49
C GLY A 187 12.74 22.70 -3.79
N LYS A 188 13.80 23.19 -4.42
CA LYS A 188 15.05 22.47 -4.67
C LYS A 188 16.02 22.69 -3.52
N LEU A 189 17.02 21.83 -3.38
CA LEU A 189 18.00 21.91 -2.30
C LEU A 189 18.69 23.28 -2.27
N GLY A 190 18.71 23.89 -1.08
CA GLY A 190 19.26 25.23 -0.85
C GLY A 190 18.29 26.37 -1.14
N SER A 191 17.01 26.10 -1.40
CA SER A 191 15.96 27.13 -1.42
C SER A 191 15.43 27.43 -0.01
N ASN A 192 14.57 28.46 0.11
CA ASN A 192 13.90 28.79 1.37
C ASN A 192 12.99 27.65 1.89
N ASP A 193 12.41 26.86 0.98
CA ASP A 193 11.54 25.73 1.34
C ASP A 193 12.34 24.45 1.70
N LEU A 194 13.56 24.31 1.17
CA LEU A 194 14.43 23.15 1.42
C LEU A 194 15.88 23.59 1.69
N PRO A 195 16.16 24.26 2.81
CA PRO A 195 17.50 24.70 3.12
C PRO A 195 18.38 23.53 3.58
N PHE A 196 19.69 23.67 3.45
CA PHE A 196 20.68 22.63 3.81
C PHE A 196 20.66 22.25 5.29
N ASP A 197 20.14 23.14 6.15
CA ASP A 197 20.04 22.96 7.60
C ASP A 197 18.62 22.52 8.05
N SER A 198 17.76 22.16 7.10
CA SER A 198 16.55 21.38 7.34
C SER A 198 16.87 19.89 7.35
N VAL A 199 16.06 19.08 8.03
CA VAL A 199 16.27 17.62 8.10
C VAL A 199 16.30 16.99 6.71
N GLU A 200 15.31 17.27 5.86
CA GLU A 200 15.24 16.70 4.51
C GLU A 200 16.39 17.20 3.61
N GLY A 201 16.76 18.48 3.72
CA GLY A 201 17.87 19.06 2.96
C GLY A 201 19.24 18.53 3.41
N TYR A 202 19.44 18.38 4.71
CA TYR A 202 20.68 17.86 5.28
C TYR A 202 20.88 16.39 4.92
N ILE A 203 19.83 15.56 5.01
CA ILE A 203 19.89 14.17 4.54
C ILE A 203 20.20 14.13 3.05
N ALA A 204 19.54 14.96 2.24
CA ALA A 204 19.79 15.01 0.80
C ALA A 204 21.27 15.30 0.48
N ALA A 205 21.87 16.28 1.16
CA ALA A 205 23.27 16.64 0.95
C ALA A 205 24.26 15.59 1.51
N ASN A 206 24.03 15.09 2.71
CA ASN A 206 25.03 14.28 3.44
C ASN A 206 24.86 12.77 3.27
N THR A 207 23.67 12.28 2.91
CA THR A 207 23.43 10.85 2.62
C THR A 207 23.35 10.57 1.13
N TYR A 208 22.69 11.46 0.37
CA TYR A 208 22.45 11.24 -1.06
C TYR A 208 23.33 12.11 -1.98
N HIS A 209 24.26 12.88 -1.40
CA HIS A 209 25.22 13.73 -2.11
C HIS A 209 24.59 14.75 -3.08
N ALA A 210 23.33 15.13 -2.83
CA ALA A 210 22.62 16.11 -3.63
C ALA A 210 23.28 17.49 -3.53
N GLN A 211 23.26 18.22 -4.63
CA GLN A 211 23.85 19.54 -4.77
C GLN A 211 22.79 20.64 -4.76
N LYS A 212 23.23 21.89 -4.56
CA LYS A 212 22.34 23.05 -4.59
C LYS A 212 21.60 23.10 -5.95
N GLY A 213 20.27 23.23 -5.90
CA GLY A 213 19.42 23.25 -7.09
C GLY A 213 18.91 21.87 -7.54
N ASP A 214 19.32 20.79 -6.89
CA ASP A 214 18.78 19.46 -7.15
C ASP A 214 17.39 19.31 -6.55
N SER A 215 16.57 18.48 -7.21
CA SER A 215 15.31 18.02 -6.66
C SER A 215 15.58 16.89 -5.66
N CYS A 216 14.98 16.96 -4.48
CA CYS A 216 15.19 15.97 -3.43
C CYS A 216 14.02 15.01 -3.28
N LEU A 217 14.32 13.87 -2.68
CA LEU A 217 13.35 12.81 -2.42
C LEU A 217 12.43 13.20 -1.26
N ARG A 218 11.15 12.87 -1.39
CA ARG A 218 10.14 13.10 -0.37
C ARG A 218 10.16 11.96 0.63
N MET A 219 10.79 12.18 1.78
CA MET A 219 10.90 11.16 2.84
C MET A 219 10.64 11.70 4.23
N ILE A 220 10.51 13.03 4.39
CA ILE A 220 10.51 13.67 5.69
C ILE A 220 9.37 13.24 6.62
N SER A 221 8.17 13.00 6.10
CA SER A 221 7.05 12.51 6.91
C SER A 221 7.29 11.10 7.45
N THR A 222 7.95 10.26 6.65
CA THR A 222 8.28 8.88 7.02
C THR A 222 9.39 8.87 8.06
N VAL A 223 10.48 9.62 7.81
CA VAL A 223 11.61 9.73 8.75
C VAL A 223 11.14 10.28 10.10
N ALA A 224 10.34 11.35 10.09
CA ALA A 224 9.83 11.95 11.33
C ALA A 224 8.97 10.99 12.15
N ALA A 225 8.07 10.23 11.49
CA ALA A 225 7.21 9.27 12.16
C ALA A 225 8.00 8.08 12.74
N ILE A 226 9.04 7.61 12.04
CA ILE A 226 9.93 6.55 12.56
C ILE A 226 10.68 7.05 13.80
N LEU A 227 11.27 8.24 13.75
CA LEU A 227 12.00 8.81 14.89
C LEU A 227 11.11 9.04 16.12
N GLU A 228 9.88 9.49 15.90
CA GLU A 228 8.87 9.58 16.96
C GLU A 228 8.51 8.22 17.55
N TRP A 229 8.31 7.21 16.69
CA TRP A 229 8.05 5.84 17.13
C TRP A 229 9.18 5.26 18.00
N THR A 230 10.45 5.60 17.73
CA THR A 230 11.57 5.19 18.61
C THR A 230 11.53 5.84 20.00
N GLY A 231 10.69 6.86 20.21
CA GLY A 231 10.68 7.66 21.43
C GLY A 231 11.97 8.45 21.66
N LEU A 232 12.72 8.78 20.60
CA LEU A 232 13.88 9.68 20.68
C LEU A 232 13.54 11.09 20.26
N CYS A 233 12.50 11.27 19.43
CA CYS A 233 12.14 12.56 18.89
C CYS A 233 10.65 12.87 19.04
N ILE A 234 10.33 14.17 19.01
CA ILE A 234 8.99 14.72 18.85
C ILE A 234 8.80 15.07 17.37
N ASN A 235 7.71 14.57 16.78
CA ASN A 235 7.29 14.88 15.40
C ASN A 235 6.45 16.15 15.35
N GLY A 236 7.08 17.31 15.59
CA GLY A 236 6.40 18.60 15.62
C GLY A 236 5.81 19.07 14.28
N TYR A 237 4.92 20.05 14.32
CA TYR A 237 4.41 20.69 13.11
C TYR A 237 5.51 21.52 12.44
N GLY A 238 6.10 20.98 11.36
CA GLY A 238 7.18 21.63 10.60
C GLY A 238 8.60 21.43 11.16
N TYR A 239 8.76 20.74 12.29
CA TYR A 239 10.07 20.47 12.91
C TYR A 239 10.18 19.04 13.45
N ILE A 240 11.40 18.63 13.76
CA ILE A 240 11.72 17.44 14.56
C ILE A 240 12.59 17.92 15.72
N GLU A 241 12.39 17.34 16.90
CA GLU A 241 13.10 17.70 18.13
C GLU A 241 13.50 16.45 18.92
N LEU A 242 14.69 16.41 19.51
CA LEU A 242 15.11 15.32 20.42
C LEU A 242 14.41 15.46 21.79
N ILE A 243 14.03 14.34 22.41
CA ILE A 243 13.31 14.34 23.71
C ILE A 243 14.26 14.57 24.89
N GLU A 244 15.49 14.06 24.82
CA GLU A 244 16.55 14.27 25.81
C GLU A 244 17.83 14.69 25.05
N HIS A 245 18.51 15.72 25.54
CA HIS A 245 19.77 16.25 24.99
C HIS A 245 20.92 15.99 25.96
#